data_AF-A0A2H0NFT5-F1
#
_entry.id   AF-A0A2H0NFT5-F1
#
_cell.length_a   1.000
_cell.length_b   1.000
_cell.length_c   1.000
_cell.angle_alpha   90.00
_cell.angle_beta   90.00
_cell.angle_gamma   90.00
#
_symmetry.space_group_name_H-M   'P 1'
#
loop_
_entity.id
_entity.type
_entity.pdbx_description
1 polymer ?
#
loop_
_entity_poly.entity_id
_entity_poly.type
_entity_poly.pdbx_seq_one_letter_code
_entity_poly.pdbx_strand_id
1 'polypeptide(L)'
;MLNIKKNKLIPAIILVLLGIFSRTYFHLGPNVEFVTVATLLAASYLGIYWSVFVPLGIMLVSDVVIGNTNIFIFTWSAYIIIGLVSIAFFKNSSINGLLKHFIKKKSFYKIIQSTFLGLGASVWFYLWTNFGVWILDSWGMYDRSFSGLFDAYILGIPFLKYNLIGNMVIIPLTFTIVELSKSYKFIPVLLRFAAKRNKADLH
;
A
#
# COMPACT_ATOMS: atom_id res chain seq x y z
N MET A 1 -4.43 -30.49 -12.48
CA MET A 1 -5.17 -30.08 -11.26
C MET A 1 -4.40 -28.95 -10.57
N LEU A 2 -4.77 -27.69 -10.82
CA LEU A 2 -4.17 -26.54 -10.13
C LEU A 2 -4.62 -26.55 -8.66
N ASN A 3 -3.65 -26.70 -7.76
CA ASN A 3 -3.86 -26.74 -6.32
C ASN A 3 -4.37 -25.37 -5.85
N ILE A 4 -5.69 -25.24 -5.63
CA ILE A 4 -6.43 -24.03 -5.21
C ILE A 4 -6.13 -23.71 -3.73
N LYS A 5 -4.85 -23.53 -3.38
CA LYS A 5 -4.46 -22.89 -2.12
C LYS A 5 -4.84 -21.41 -2.21
N LYS A 6 -5.98 -21.01 -1.62
CA LYS A 6 -6.44 -19.62 -1.37
C LYS A 6 -6.00 -18.61 -2.44
N ASN A 7 -6.80 -18.43 -3.50
CA ASN A 7 -6.46 -17.53 -4.60
C ASN A 7 -6.36 -16.06 -4.13
N LYS A 8 -5.12 -15.54 -4.07
CA LYS A 8 -4.79 -14.16 -3.68
C LYS A 8 -4.82 -13.18 -4.86
N LEU A 9 -5.01 -13.68 -6.07
CA LEU A 9 -5.02 -12.89 -7.29
C LEU A 9 -6.19 -11.90 -7.32
N ILE A 10 -7.40 -12.36 -6.98
CA ILE A 10 -8.61 -11.51 -7.00
C ILE A 10 -8.45 -10.27 -6.10
N PRO A 11 -8.13 -10.40 -4.79
CA PRO A 11 -7.95 -9.22 -3.96
C PRO A 11 -6.77 -8.36 -4.41
N ALA A 12 -5.70 -8.93 -4.99
CA ALA A 12 -4.61 -8.14 -5.56
C ALA A 12 -5.08 -7.30 -6.75
N ILE A 13 -5.85 -7.88 -7.68
CA ILE A 13 -6.43 -7.17 -8.83
C ILE A 13 -7.33 -6.03 -8.35
N ILE A 14 -8.19 -6.29 -7.36
CA ILE A 14 -9.06 -5.24 -6.79
C ILE A 14 -8.22 -4.09 -6.23
N LEU A 15 -7.16 -4.38 -5.46
CA LEU A 15 -6.27 -3.33 -4.93
C LEU A 15 -5.58 -2.55 -6.05
N VAL A 16 -5.16 -3.23 -7.11
CA VAL A 16 -4.54 -2.59 -8.28
C VAL A 16 -5.54 -1.66 -8.99
N LEU A 17 -6.75 -2.13 -9.26
CA LEU A 17 -7.80 -1.34 -9.90
C LEU A 17 -8.20 -0.12 -9.07
N LEU A 18 -8.38 -0.28 -7.76
CA LEU A 18 -8.67 0.84 -6.85
C LEU A 18 -7.52 1.84 -6.81
N GLY A 19 -6.27 1.36 -6.78
CA GLY A 19 -5.09 2.20 -6.84
C GLY A 19 -5.01 3.02 -8.12
N ILE A 20 -5.18 2.37 -9.28
CA ILE A 20 -5.19 3.03 -10.59
C ILE A 20 -6.32 4.07 -10.64
N PHE A 21 -7.54 3.70 -10.25
CA PHE A 21 -8.71 4.58 -10.26
C PHE A 21 -8.47 5.84 -9.40
N SER A 22 -7.91 5.67 -8.19
CA SER A 22 -7.58 6.80 -7.31
C SER A 22 -6.48 7.72 -7.86
N ARG A 23 -5.57 7.19 -8.67
CA ARG A 23 -4.47 7.98 -9.25
C ARG A 23 -4.89 8.70 -10.53
N THR A 24 -5.86 8.17 -11.27
CA THR A 24 -6.20 8.64 -12.63
C THR A 24 -7.50 9.42 -12.71
N TYR A 25 -8.56 8.93 -12.06
CA TYR A 25 -9.91 9.50 -12.21
C TYR A 25 -10.42 10.14 -10.92
N PHE A 26 -10.07 9.58 -9.76
CA PHE A 26 -10.61 10.01 -8.48
C PHE A 26 -9.52 10.55 -7.55
N HIS A 27 -9.21 11.83 -7.72
CA HIS A 27 -8.25 12.53 -6.89
C HIS A 27 -8.88 12.93 -5.55
N LEU A 28 -8.42 12.29 -4.47
CA LEU A 28 -8.88 12.56 -3.10
C LEU A 28 -8.38 13.91 -2.53
N GLY A 29 -7.39 14.50 -3.17
CA GLY A 29 -6.72 15.73 -2.74
C GLY A 29 -5.26 15.75 -3.18
N PRO A 30 -4.52 16.84 -2.91
CA PRO A 30 -3.11 16.94 -3.27
C PRO A 30 -2.30 15.85 -2.54
N ASN A 31 -1.56 15.02 -3.27
CA ASN A 31 -0.65 13.99 -2.71
C ASN A 31 -1.31 12.99 -1.75
N VAL A 32 -2.64 12.85 -1.82
CA VAL A 32 -3.41 11.84 -1.08
C VAL A 32 -3.66 10.67 -2.03
N GLU A 33 -3.01 9.54 -1.78
CA GLU A 33 -3.00 8.41 -2.71
C GLU A 33 -3.35 7.08 -2.03
N PHE A 34 -3.98 6.18 -2.79
CA PHE A 34 -4.35 4.84 -2.32
C PHE A 34 -3.20 3.83 -2.34
N VAL A 35 -2.08 4.12 -3.01
CA VAL A 35 -0.99 3.15 -3.23
C VAL A 35 -0.37 2.66 -1.92
N THR A 36 -0.18 3.57 -0.95
CA THR A 36 0.41 3.22 0.35
C THR A 36 -0.47 2.24 1.12
N VAL A 37 -1.78 2.52 1.20
CA VAL A 37 -2.72 1.60 1.88
C VAL A 37 -2.84 0.28 1.13
N ALA A 38 -2.87 0.29 -0.21
CA ALA A 38 -2.88 -0.94 -1.01
C ALA A 38 -1.64 -1.81 -0.77
N THR A 39 -0.46 -1.18 -0.66
CA THR A 39 0.81 -1.86 -0.33
C THR A 39 0.74 -2.55 1.03
N LEU A 40 0.26 -1.83 2.06
CA LEU A 40 0.11 -2.36 3.42
C LEU A 40 -0.93 -3.48 3.51
N LEU A 41 -2.04 -3.38 2.77
CA LEU A 41 -3.04 -4.44 2.67
C LEU A 41 -2.49 -5.68 1.98
N ALA A 42 -1.74 -5.50 0.88
CA ALA A 42 -1.09 -6.60 0.19
C ALA A 42 -0.05 -7.30 1.08
N ALA A 43 0.78 -6.53 1.81
CA ALA A 43 1.74 -7.06 2.77
C ALA A 43 1.07 -7.82 3.93
N SER A 44 0.01 -7.26 4.51
CA SER A 44 -0.64 -7.86 5.67
C SER A 44 -1.48 -9.11 5.36
N TYR A 45 -2.04 -9.23 4.14
CA TYR A 45 -2.99 -10.30 3.81
C TYR A 45 -2.59 -11.22 2.65
N LEU A 46 -1.82 -10.72 1.68
CA LEU A 46 -1.52 -11.46 0.44
C LEU A 46 -0.09 -12.01 0.46
N GLY A 47 0.83 -11.39 1.19
CA GLY A 47 2.18 -11.90 1.43
C GLY A 47 3.23 -11.29 0.49
N ILE A 48 4.47 -11.79 0.58
CA ILE A 48 5.69 -11.16 0.05
C ILE A 48 5.66 -10.79 -1.45
N TYR A 49 5.17 -11.67 -2.31
CA TYR A 49 5.11 -11.36 -3.74
C TYR A 49 4.13 -10.22 -4.00
N TRP A 50 2.97 -10.26 -3.36
CA TRP A 50 1.92 -9.26 -3.55
C TRP A 50 2.25 -7.92 -2.90
N SER A 51 3.04 -7.89 -1.81
CA SER A 51 3.50 -6.62 -1.22
C SER A 51 4.37 -5.80 -2.16
N VAL A 52 4.96 -6.43 -3.18
CA VAL A 52 5.77 -5.77 -4.20
C VAL A 52 4.98 -5.60 -5.51
N PHE A 53 4.32 -6.65 -6.00
CA PHE A 53 3.63 -6.57 -7.30
C PHE A 53 2.37 -5.70 -7.29
N VAL A 54 1.65 -5.58 -6.17
CA VAL A 54 0.47 -4.70 -6.10
C VAL A 54 0.84 -3.24 -6.31
N PRO A 55 1.74 -2.62 -5.53
CA PRO A 55 2.11 -1.24 -5.78
C PRO A 55 2.78 -1.03 -7.14
N LEU A 56 3.65 -1.95 -7.59
CA LEU A 56 4.26 -1.82 -8.91
C LEU A 56 3.24 -1.89 -10.04
N GLY A 57 2.23 -2.76 -9.94
CA GLY A 57 1.13 -2.82 -10.91
C GLY A 57 0.33 -1.52 -10.94
N ILE A 58 0.08 -0.91 -9.78
CA ILE A 58 -0.58 0.40 -9.71
C ILE A 58 0.28 1.47 -10.39
N MET A 59 1.54 1.59 -10.01
CA MET A 59 2.47 2.60 -10.53
C MET A 59 2.66 2.44 -12.04
N LEU A 60 3.04 1.25 -12.50
CA LEU A 60 3.25 0.94 -13.93
C LEU A 60 2.05 1.39 -14.78
N VAL A 61 0.84 0.93 -14.44
CA VAL A 61 -0.33 1.19 -15.27
C VAL A 61 -0.74 2.67 -15.20
N SER A 62 -0.76 3.25 -14.00
CA SER A 62 -1.14 4.67 -13.86
C SER A 62 -0.13 5.62 -14.49
N ASP A 63 1.17 5.32 -14.43
CA ASP A 63 2.22 6.14 -15.03
C ASP A 63 2.19 6.06 -16.57
N VAL A 64 1.76 4.93 -17.15
CA VAL A 64 1.50 4.83 -18.60
C VAL A 64 0.31 5.71 -19.01
N VAL A 65 -0.71 5.83 -18.15
CA VAL A 65 -1.90 6.64 -18.43
C VAL A 65 -1.64 8.14 -18.24
N ILE A 66 -0.94 8.52 -17.17
CA ILE A 66 -0.71 9.92 -16.78
C ILE A 66 0.53 10.50 -17.48
N GLY A 67 1.49 9.65 -17.83
CA GLY A 67 2.85 10.04 -18.19
C GLY A 67 3.75 10.12 -16.95
N ASN A 68 5.05 9.85 -17.15
CA ASN A 68 6.06 9.94 -16.08
C ASN A 68 7.41 10.36 -16.67
N THR A 69 8.31 10.83 -15.81
CA THR A 69 9.70 11.15 -16.12
C THR A 69 10.63 10.14 -15.45
N ASN A 70 11.95 10.32 -15.57
CA ASN A 70 12.97 9.47 -14.93
C ASN A 70 12.82 9.34 -13.39
N ILE A 71 12.02 10.19 -12.75
CA ILE A 71 11.69 10.07 -11.33
C ILE A 71 11.00 8.74 -10.99
N PHE A 72 10.43 8.03 -11.98
CA PHE A 72 9.84 6.71 -11.80
C PHE A 72 10.78 5.73 -11.11
N ILE A 73 12.10 5.83 -11.34
CA ILE A 73 13.11 4.99 -10.71
C ILE A 73 13.06 5.13 -9.18
N PHE A 74 12.83 6.34 -8.68
CA PHE A 74 12.73 6.64 -7.25
C PHE A 74 11.34 6.31 -6.69
N THR A 75 10.27 6.66 -7.40
CA THR A 75 8.91 6.36 -6.91
C THR A 75 8.64 4.86 -6.87
N TRP A 76 9.07 4.09 -7.88
CA TRP A 76 8.86 2.64 -7.91
C TRP A 76 9.74 1.93 -6.89
N SER A 77 11.01 2.31 -6.77
CA SER A 77 11.91 1.70 -5.78
C SER A 77 11.52 2.04 -4.35
N ALA A 78 10.96 3.24 -4.10
CA ALA A 78 10.35 3.56 -2.81
C ALA A 78 9.26 2.54 -2.43
N TYR A 79 8.34 2.25 -3.36
CA TYR A 79 7.24 1.32 -3.09
C TYR A 79 7.69 -0.14 -2.95
N ILE A 80 8.75 -0.56 -3.64
CA ILE A 80 9.38 -1.86 -3.40
C ILE A 80 9.85 -1.94 -1.95
N ILE A 81 10.59 -0.94 -1.48
CA ILE A 81 11.11 -0.90 -0.10
C ILE A 81 9.97 -0.85 0.92
N ILE A 82 8.95 -0.01 0.70
CA ILE A 82 7.76 0.05 1.55
C ILE A 82 7.10 -1.32 1.64
N GLY A 83 6.93 -2.02 0.52
CA GLY A 83 6.38 -3.37 0.47
C GLY A 83 7.17 -4.38 1.28
N LEU A 84 8.51 -4.39 1.11
CA LEU A 84 9.44 -5.30 1.80
C LEU A 84 9.55 -5.03 3.30
N VAL A 85 9.55 -3.77 3.72
CA VAL A 85 9.52 -3.40 5.14
C VAL A 85 8.19 -3.82 5.75
N SER A 86 7.07 -3.49 5.08
CA SER A 86 5.73 -3.80 5.59
C SER A 86 5.52 -5.29 5.85
N ILE A 87 5.93 -6.16 4.91
CA ILE A 87 5.80 -7.61 5.06
C ILE A 87 6.69 -8.17 6.17
N ALA A 88 7.88 -7.61 6.41
CA ALA A 88 8.74 -8.03 7.51
C ALA A 88 8.05 -7.80 8.87
N PHE A 89 7.40 -6.65 9.04
CA PHE A 89 6.63 -6.32 10.24
C PHE A 89 5.39 -7.22 10.39
N PHE A 90 4.64 -7.50 9.32
CA PHE A 90 3.45 -8.35 9.41
C PHE A 90 3.75 -9.84 9.57
N LYS A 91 4.87 -10.34 9.05
CA LYS A 91 5.32 -11.73 9.28
C LYS A 91 5.68 -11.97 10.74
N ASN A 92 6.36 -11.02 11.38
CA ASN A 92 6.77 -11.12 12.78
C ASN A 92 5.61 -10.94 13.77
N SER A 93 4.49 -10.37 13.35
CA SER A 93 3.28 -10.23 14.17
C SER A 93 2.42 -11.51 14.28
N SER A 94 2.88 -12.65 13.74
CA SER A 94 2.27 -13.96 13.99
C SER A 94 2.59 -14.46 15.40
N ILE A 95 2.07 -13.76 16.42
CA ILE A 95 2.15 -14.16 17.82
C ILE A 95 1.48 -15.53 17.98
N ASN A 96 2.30 -16.47 18.48
CA ASN A 96 2.05 -17.89 18.72
C ASN A 96 0.65 -18.19 19.31
N GLY A 97 0.12 -19.36 18.92
CA GLY A 97 -1.30 -19.75 18.93
C GLY A 97 -2.11 -19.70 20.23
N LEU A 98 -1.57 -19.24 21.36
CA LEU A 98 -2.29 -19.16 22.65
C LEU A 98 -3.19 -17.91 22.77
N LEU A 99 -2.91 -16.83 22.03
CA LEU A 99 -3.64 -15.55 22.11
C LEU A 99 -4.75 -15.40 21.04
N LYS A 100 -5.29 -16.51 20.52
CA LYS A 100 -6.38 -16.48 19.53
C LYS A 100 -7.71 -15.97 20.10
N HIS A 101 -7.91 -16.02 21.41
CA HIS A 101 -9.16 -15.59 22.06
C HIS A 101 -9.37 -14.07 22.05
N PHE A 102 -8.33 -13.28 21.79
CA PHE A 102 -8.40 -11.81 21.74
C PHE A 102 -8.54 -11.26 20.32
N ILE A 103 -9.49 -11.76 19.54
CA ILE A 103 -9.70 -11.36 18.13
C ILE A 103 -9.85 -9.82 17.99
N LYS A 104 -10.54 -9.16 18.94
CA LYS A 104 -10.66 -7.69 18.98
C LYS A 104 -9.31 -6.99 19.23
N LYS A 105 -8.46 -7.50 20.13
CA LYS A 105 -7.13 -6.92 20.38
C LYS A 105 -6.19 -7.09 19.19
N LYS A 106 -6.29 -8.21 18.45
CA LYS A 106 -5.49 -8.45 17.24
C LYS A 106 -5.84 -7.51 16.09
N SER A 107 -7.14 -7.23 15.89
CA SER A 107 -7.59 -6.26 14.88
C SER A 107 -7.12 -4.84 15.22
N PHE A 108 -7.29 -4.41 16.47
CA PHE A 108 -6.87 -3.09 16.92
C PHE A 108 -5.35 -2.88 16.81
N TYR A 109 -4.55 -3.85 17.26
CA TYR A 109 -3.09 -3.80 17.13
C TYR A 109 -2.66 -3.66 15.66
N LYS A 110 -3.32 -4.39 14.76
CA LYS A 110 -3.00 -4.31 13.33
C LYS A 110 -3.33 -2.96 12.73
N ILE A 111 -4.45 -2.34 13.10
CA ILE A 111 -4.83 -0.99 12.64
C ILE A 111 -3.78 0.03 13.10
N ILE A 112 -3.34 -0.05 14.35
CA ILE A 112 -2.28 0.81 14.88
C ILE A 112 -0.97 0.57 14.13
N GLN A 113 -0.54 -0.70 14.03
CA GLN A 113 0.68 -1.10 13.33
C GLN A 113 0.68 -0.62 11.88
N SER A 114 -0.42 -0.81 11.13
CA SER A 114 -0.53 -0.34 9.75
C SER A 114 -0.45 1.18 9.66
N THR A 115 -1.04 1.90 10.62
CA THR A 115 -1.00 3.37 10.64
C THR A 115 0.43 3.86 10.85
N PHE A 116 1.17 3.32 11.83
CA PHE A 116 2.57 3.66 12.05
C PHE A 116 3.45 3.32 10.83
N LEU A 117 3.28 2.14 10.24
CA LEU A 117 3.99 1.76 9.02
C LEU A 117 3.66 2.69 7.85
N GLY A 118 2.41 3.13 7.75
CA GLY A 118 1.96 4.11 6.75
C GLY A 118 2.62 5.48 6.89
N LEU A 119 2.71 6.00 8.12
CA LEU A 119 3.39 7.26 8.39
C LEU A 119 4.90 7.14 8.12
N GLY A 120 5.51 6.02 8.52
CA GLY A 120 6.91 5.72 8.17
C GLY A 120 7.12 5.62 6.66
N ALA A 121 6.18 5.02 5.93
CA ALA A 121 6.20 4.95 4.47
C ALA A 121 6.09 6.33 3.81
N SER A 122 5.26 7.23 4.33
CA SER A 122 5.19 8.62 3.87
C SER A 122 6.52 9.35 4.03
N VAL A 123 7.16 9.23 5.19
CA VAL A 123 8.47 9.85 5.47
C VAL A 123 9.54 9.26 4.56
N TRP A 124 9.59 7.93 4.44
CA TRP A 124 10.52 7.23 3.55
C TRP A 124 10.35 7.68 2.10
N PHE A 125 9.12 7.66 1.59
CA PHE A 125 8.82 8.06 0.21
C PHE A 125 9.29 9.49 -0.02
N TYR A 126 8.91 10.42 0.86
CA TYR A 126 9.32 11.82 0.77
C TYR A 126 10.85 11.99 0.74
N LEU A 127 11.58 11.36 1.65
CA LEU A 127 13.05 11.48 1.69
C LEU A 127 13.67 10.92 0.41
N TRP A 128 13.24 9.72 0.00
CA TRP A 128 13.81 9.03 -1.14
C TRP A 128 13.49 9.72 -2.47
N THR A 129 12.26 10.19 -2.67
CA THR A 129 11.87 10.83 -3.93
C THR A 129 12.42 12.24 -4.06
N ASN A 130 12.53 13.01 -2.97
CA ASN A 130 13.16 14.35 -3.07
C ASN A 130 14.67 14.27 -3.29
N PHE A 131 15.34 13.26 -2.71
CA PHE A 131 16.71 12.94 -3.12
C PHE A 131 16.79 12.61 -4.61
N GLY A 132 15.82 11.84 -5.13
CA GLY A 132 15.66 11.57 -6.55
C GLY A 132 15.46 12.81 -7.41
N VAL A 133 14.62 13.74 -6.97
CA VAL A 133 14.40 15.01 -7.67
C VAL A 133 15.72 15.79 -7.75
N TRP A 134 16.43 15.93 -6.64
CA TRP A 134 17.71 16.65 -6.59
C TRP A 134 18.78 16.02 -7.51
N ILE A 135 18.92 14.69 -7.50
CA ILE A 135 19.95 14.04 -8.31
C ILE A 135 19.58 14.01 -9.80
N LEU A 136 18.29 13.89 -10.14
CA LEU A 136 17.80 13.87 -11.52
C LEU A 136 17.51 15.26 -12.09
N ASP A 137 17.68 16.32 -11.30
CA ASP A 137 17.34 17.68 -11.71
C ASP A 137 18.11 18.10 -12.98
N SER A 138 17.38 18.11 -14.09
CA SER A 138 17.90 18.44 -15.42
C SER A 138 17.66 19.90 -15.77
N TRP A 139 16.90 20.63 -14.95
CA TRP A 139 16.49 22.02 -15.21
C TRP A 139 17.32 23.02 -14.41
N GLY A 140 18.23 22.55 -13.56
CA GLY A 140 19.07 23.40 -12.71
C GLY A 140 18.26 24.14 -11.65
N MET A 141 17.16 23.54 -11.19
CA MET A 141 16.33 24.08 -10.11
C MET A 141 17.03 24.02 -8.76
N TYR A 142 17.92 23.04 -8.56
CA TYR A 142 18.68 22.86 -7.33
C TYR A 142 20.19 22.84 -7.59
N ASP A 143 20.93 23.51 -6.71
CA ASP A 143 22.38 23.42 -6.71
C ASP A 143 22.85 21.97 -6.50
N ARG A 144 23.93 21.58 -7.20
CA ARG A 144 24.60 20.29 -7.05
C ARG A 144 25.47 20.23 -5.78
N SER A 145 24.92 20.69 -4.68
CA SER A 145 25.54 20.76 -3.35
C SER A 145 24.59 20.23 -2.28
N PHE A 146 25.07 20.07 -1.05
CA PHE A 146 24.22 19.75 0.08
C PHE A 146 23.14 20.82 0.33
N SER A 147 23.41 22.09 0.00
CA SER A 147 22.41 23.16 0.12
C SER A 147 21.22 22.90 -0.79
N GLY A 148 21.46 22.59 -2.07
CA GLY A 148 20.38 22.30 -3.02
C GLY A 148 19.57 21.05 -2.65
N LEU A 149 20.20 20.06 -2.00
CA LEU A 149 19.47 18.91 -1.44
C LEU A 149 18.55 19.34 -0.29
N PHE A 150 19.00 20.23 0.59
CA PHE A 150 18.16 20.80 1.65
C PHE A 150 17.00 21.60 1.06
N ASP A 151 17.23 22.37 0.01
CA ASP A 151 16.19 23.13 -0.68
C ASP A 151 15.13 22.19 -1.29
N ALA A 152 15.54 21.07 -1.89
CA ALA A 152 14.62 20.06 -2.39
C ALA A 152 13.71 19.49 -1.30
N TYR A 153 14.25 19.21 -0.12
CA TYR A 153 13.44 18.81 1.02
C TYR A 153 12.51 19.93 1.49
N ILE A 154 13.01 21.15 1.72
CA ILE A 154 12.19 22.27 2.21
C ILE A 154 11.00 22.53 1.29
N LEU A 155 11.23 22.57 -0.02
CA LEU A 155 10.17 22.76 -1.01
C LEU A 155 9.23 21.56 -1.15
N GLY A 156 9.69 20.36 -0.78
CA GLY A 156 8.86 19.15 -0.72
C GLY A 156 7.98 19.03 0.53
N ILE A 157 8.13 19.89 1.55
CA ILE A 157 7.33 19.81 2.80
C ILE A 157 5.81 19.82 2.55
N PRO A 158 5.25 20.62 1.63
CA PRO A 158 3.82 20.56 1.31
C PRO A 158 3.38 19.17 0.83
N PHE A 159 4.20 18.48 0.02
CA PHE A 159 3.94 17.10 -0.38
C PHE A 159 3.83 16.19 0.84
N LEU A 160 4.84 16.24 1.72
CA LEU A 160 4.87 15.41 2.94
C LEU A 160 3.65 15.68 3.82
N LYS A 161 3.28 16.94 4.02
CA LYS A 161 2.15 17.36 4.84
C LYS A 161 0.84 16.71 4.38
N TYR A 162 0.50 16.86 3.11
CA TYR A 162 -0.77 16.31 2.61
C TYR A 162 -0.75 14.78 2.54
N ASN A 163 0.40 14.19 2.19
CA ASN A 163 0.55 12.73 2.15
C ASN A 163 0.40 12.11 3.56
N LEU A 164 1.00 12.72 4.59
CA LEU A 164 0.86 12.28 5.98
C LEU A 164 -0.57 12.39 6.47
N ILE A 165 -1.24 13.53 6.27
CA ILE A 165 -2.64 13.73 6.68
C ILE A 165 -3.55 12.72 5.99
N GLY A 166 -3.37 12.53 4.68
CA GLY A 166 -4.11 11.54 3.91
C GLY A 166 -3.94 10.13 4.47
N ASN A 167 -2.71 9.70 4.71
CA ASN A 167 -2.41 8.37 5.25
C ASN A 167 -2.86 8.18 6.70
N MET A 168 -2.84 9.24 7.52
CA MET A 168 -3.34 9.22 8.90
C MET A 168 -4.86 8.97 8.96
N VAL A 169 -5.60 9.28 7.88
CA VAL A 169 -7.04 9.02 7.79
C VAL A 169 -7.33 7.72 7.02
N ILE A 170 -6.79 7.58 5.81
CA ILE A 170 -7.15 6.50 4.88
C ILE A 170 -6.74 5.13 5.41
N ILE A 171 -5.55 5.02 6.00
CA ILE A 171 -5.01 3.74 6.44
C ILE A 171 -5.84 3.16 7.59
N PRO A 172 -6.02 3.85 8.74
CA PRO A 172 -6.81 3.29 9.83
C PRO A 172 -8.26 3.04 9.42
N LEU A 173 -8.87 3.92 8.61
CA LEU A 173 -10.23 3.72 8.10
C LEU A 173 -10.34 2.43 7.28
N THR A 174 -9.45 2.26 6.29
CA THR A 174 -9.49 1.10 5.39
C THR A 174 -9.20 -0.20 6.13
N PHE A 175 -8.20 -0.21 7.02
CA PHE A 175 -7.91 -1.39 7.85
C PHE A 175 -9.07 -1.73 8.80
N THR A 176 -9.74 -0.72 9.37
CA THR A 176 -10.94 -0.93 10.19
C THR A 176 -12.06 -1.58 9.37
N ILE A 177 -12.36 -1.06 8.18
CA ILE A 177 -13.37 -1.64 7.28
C ILE A 177 -13.03 -3.11 6.96
N VAL A 178 -11.77 -3.40 6.63
CA VAL A 178 -11.32 -4.76 6.30
C VAL A 178 -11.42 -5.71 7.50
N GLU A 179 -11.05 -5.27 8.70
CA GLU A 179 -11.09 -6.12 9.90
C GLU A 179 -12.53 -6.31 10.44
N LEU A 180 -13.40 -5.31 10.32
CA LEU A 180 -14.83 -5.45 10.61
C LEU A 180 -15.51 -6.42 9.63
N SER A 181 -15.20 -6.32 8.33
CA SER A 181 -15.76 -7.21 7.30
C SER A 181 -15.44 -8.68 7.57
N LYS A 182 -14.27 -8.97 8.17
CA LYS A 182 -13.92 -10.33 8.64
C LYS A 182 -14.69 -10.77 9.87
N SER A 183 -14.91 -9.85 10.81
CA SER A 183 -15.55 -10.14 12.11
C SER A 183 -17.05 -10.44 11.96
N TYR A 184 -17.74 -9.72 11.08
CA TYR A 184 -19.19 -9.87 10.90
C TYR A 184 -19.60 -10.99 9.93
N LYS A 185 -18.66 -11.84 9.47
CA LYS A 185 -18.86 -12.69 8.28
C LYS A 185 -19.47 -11.89 7.10
N PHE A 186 -19.23 -10.57 7.07
CA PHE A 186 -19.66 -9.63 6.03
C PHE A 186 -18.71 -9.73 4.81
N ILE A 187 -18.44 -10.98 4.46
CA ILE A 187 -18.20 -11.43 3.12
C ILE A 187 -19.36 -12.40 2.81
N PRO A 188 -20.56 -11.91 2.44
CA PRO A 188 -21.56 -12.72 1.77
C PRO A 188 -21.41 -12.52 0.27
N VAL A 189 -21.67 -13.59 -0.51
CA VAL A 189 -21.71 -13.62 -1.97
C VAL A 189 -20.34 -13.86 -2.66
N LEU A 190 -19.50 -12.87 -2.94
CA LEU A 190 -18.42 -13.04 -3.94
C LEU A 190 -17.36 -14.11 -3.61
N LEU A 191 -16.99 -14.29 -2.34
CA LEU A 191 -16.05 -15.36 -1.93
C LEU A 191 -16.74 -16.66 -1.50
N ARG A 192 -18.07 -16.65 -1.28
CA ARG A 192 -18.82 -17.87 -0.90
C ARG A 192 -19.26 -18.68 -2.12
N PHE A 193 -19.53 -18.06 -3.27
CA PHE A 193 -19.83 -18.81 -4.51
C PHE A 193 -18.64 -19.62 -5.02
N ALA A 194 -17.42 -19.10 -4.83
CA ALA A 194 -16.20 -19.87 -5.10
C ALA A 194 -16.01 -21.07 -4.16
N ALA A 195 -16.65 -21.08 -2.99
CA ALA A 195 -16.49 -22.12 -1.97
C ALA A 195 -17.67 -23.11 -1.91
N LYS A 196 -18.88 -22.74 -2.37
CA LYS A 196 -20.09 -23.56 -2.19
C LYS A 196 -20.46 -24.42 -3.42
N ARG A 197 -20.05 -24.03 -4.64
CA ARG A 197 -20.34 -24.83 -5.86
C ARG A 197 -19.64 -26.20 -5.85
N ASN A 198 -18.46 -26.29 -5.23
CA ASN A 198 -17.70 -27.54 -5.12
C ASN A 198 -18.29 -28.60 -4.17
N LYS A 199 -19.39 -28.32 -3.45
CA LYS A 199 -20.01 -29.31 -2.54
C LYS A 199 -21.25 -29.99 -3.12
N ALA A 200 -21.85 -29.45 -4.18
CA ALA A 200 -23.08 -30.04 -4.76
C ALA A 200 -22.77 -31.07 -5.87
N ASP A 201 -21.58 -31.01 -6.48
CA ASP A 201 -21.21 -31.85 -7.61
C ASP A 201 -20.36 -33.08 -7.19
N LEU A 202 -20.39 -33.44 -5.90
CA LEU A 202 -19.68 -34.59 -5.30
C LEU A 202 -20.62 -35.64 -4.69
N HIS A 203 -21.89 -35.63 -5.10
CA HIS A 203 -22.84 -36.72 -4.86
C HIS A 203 -23.38 -37.23 -6.19
#